data_AF-A0A5B7IEM8-F1
#
_entry.id   AF-A0A5B7IEM8-F1
#
_cell.length_a   1.000
_cell.length_b   1.000
_cell.length_c   1.000
_cell.angle_alpha   90.00
_cell.angle_beta   90.00
_cell.angle_gamma   90.00
#
_symmetry.space_group_name_H-M   'P 1'
#
loop_
_entity.id
_entity.type
_entity.pdbx_description
1 polymer ?
#
loop_
_entity_poly.entity_id
_entity_poly.type
_entity_poly.pdbx_seq_one_letter_code
_entity_poly.pdbx_strand_id
1 'polypeptide(L)'
;MAREEEREVRVDEVYWGVMAVARMLGFHIVEHKGGTYSIRLRRLLPVVLLSLGCTIYTGLLVVYLALVPVPFWYVVINLPCVFAYCFIVVACVETVLNRDNMAQYLTVMQTFTIRQSKWKTNISVLAYLCYSMVLATCALLMVPSFQVTANIPLVCVTSFVPAILDLYIESFVVVLTASLEKLRKEVHARETWAVEGVRSTFASWMKVINAVTMHNKSRP
;
A
#
# COMPACT_ATOMS: atom_id res chain seq x y z
N MET A 1 -29.28 1.00 15.85
CA MET A 1 -28.26 0.86 14.79
C MET A 1 -28.66 1.77 13.65
N ALA A 2 -28.03 2.94 13.52
CA ALA A 2 -28.29 3.85 12.41
C ALA A 2 -27.78 3.20 11.11
N ARG A 3 -28.62 3.14 10.07
CA ARG A 3 -28.19 2.76 8.72
C ARG A 3 -27.27 3.88 8.23
N GLU A 4 -25.95 3.66 8.26
CA GLU A 4 -25.02 4.56 7.59
C GLU A 4 -25.34 4.55 6.08
N GLU A 5 -25.67 5.72 5.54
CA GLU A 5 -25.91 5.91 4.11
C GLU A 5 -24.63 5.56 3.33
N GLU A 6 -24.71 4.53 2.49
CA GLU A 6 -23.71 4.27 1.46
C GLU A 6 -23.72 5.43 0.46
N ARG A 7 -22.82 6.40 0.67
CA ARG A 7 -22.63 7.52 -0.26
C ARG A 7 -21.66 7.13 -1.37
N GLU A 8 -21.90 7.64 -2.58
CA GLU A 8 -20.90 7.62 -3.64
C GLU A 8 -19.82 8.64 -3.31
N VAL A 9 -18.66 8.13 -2.94
CA VAL A 9 -17.52 8.93 -2.47
C VAL A 9 -16.33 8.63 -3.37
N ARG A 10 -15.52 9.65 -3.66
CA ARG A 10 -14.29 9.49 -4.45
C ARG A 10 -13.28 8.62 -3.68
N VAL A 11 -12.46 7.88 -4.40
CA VAL A 11 -11.43 6.98 -3.84
C VAL A 11 -10.55 7.69 -2.80
N ASP A 12 -10.12 8.92 -3.11
CA ASP A 12 -9.24 9.74 -2.27
C ASP A 12 -9.88 10.11 -0.90
N GLU A 13 -11.21 10.15 -0.83
CA GLU A 13 -11.96 10.53 0.38
C GLU A 13 -12.29 9.31 1.25
N VAL A 14 -12.54 8.13 0.65
CA VAL A 14 -12.78 6.88 1.38
C VAL A 14 -11.49 6.39 2.04
N TYR A 15 -10.37 6.46 1.32
CA TYR A 15 -9.07 5.95 1.76
C TYR A 15 -8.11 7.05 2.20
N TRP A 16 -8.64 8.22 2.55
CA TRP A 16 -7.83 9.38 2.97
C TRP A 16 -6.84 9.02 4.08
N GLY A 17 -7.27 8.24 5.08
CA GLY A 17 -6.40 7.82 6.18
C GLY A 17 -5.21 6.97 5.72
N VAL A 18 -5.48 5.97 4.88
CA VAL A 18 -4.42 5.10 4.31
C VAL A 18 -3.47 5.93 3.45
N MET A 19 -4.00 6.81 2.60
CA MET A 19 -3.18 7.70 1.78
C MET A 19 -2.38 8.69 2.64
N ALA A 20 -2.94 9.20 3.74
CA ALA A 20 -2.23 10.08 4.66
C ALA A 20 -1.06 9.36 5.32
N VAL A 21 -1.26 8.14 5.81
CA VAL A 21 -0.19 7.32 6.40
C VAL A 21 0.87 6.98 5.34
N ALA A 22 0.47 6.57 4.13
CA ALA A 22 1.41 6.30 3.04
C ALA A 22 2.20 7.55 2.62
N ARG A 23 1.61 8.76 2.72
CA ARG A 23 2.32 10.03 2.52
C ARG A 23 3.30 10.33 3.65
N MET A 24 2.91 10.09 4.90
CA MET A 24 3.77 10.30 6.08
C MET A 24 4.99 9.40 6.04
N LEU A 25 4.81 8.15 5.63
CA LEU A 25 5.91 7.21 5.44
C LEU A 25 6.73 7.52 4.19
N GLY A 26 6.13 8.13 3.17
CA GLY A 26 6.81 8.56 1.95
C GLY A 26 6.65 7.63 0.75
N PHE A 27 5.72 6.67 0.81
CA PHE A 27 5.37 5.80 -0.31
C PHE A 27 4.40 6.46 -1.30
N HIS A 28 3.65 7.48 -0.87
CA HIS A 28 2.73 8.21 -1.75
C HIS A 28 3.31 9.57 -2.20
N ILE A 29 4.06 9.53 -3.29
CA ILE A 29 4.76 10.70 -3.86
C ILE A 29 3.89 11.59 -4.75
N VAL A 30 2.65 11.21 -5.03
CA VAL A 30 1.75 11.96 -5.92
C VAL A 30 0.87 12.90 -5.09
N GLU A 31 0.64 14.11 -5.57
CA GLU A 31 -0.26 15.08 -4.95
C GLU A 31 -1.26 15.63 -5.94
N HIS A 32 -2.53 15.59 -5.56
CA HIS A 32 -3.60 16.22 -6.31
C HIS A 32 -3.57 17.75 -6.09
N LYS A 33 -3.34 18.50 -7.16
CA LYS A 33 -3.42 19.97 -7.18
C LYS A 33 -4.23 20.43 -8.39
N GLY A 34 -5.35 21.11 -8.14
CA GLY A 34 -6.13 21.78 -9.19
C GLY A 34 -6.65 20.86 -10.29
N GLY A 35 -7.02 19.61 -9.98
CA GLY A 35 -7.53 18.65 -10.96
C GLY A 35 -6.46 17.85 -11.71
N THR A 36 -5.19 18.05 -11.39
CA THR A 36 -4.07 17.25 -11.93
C THR A 36 -3.25 16.63 -10.81
N TYR A 37 -2.67 15.47 -11.09
CA TYR A 37 -1.73 14.81 -10.19
C TYR A 37 -0.30 15.24 -10.53
N SER A 38 0.37 15.81 -9.54
CA SER A 38 1.76 16.26 -9.63
C SER A 38 2.66 15.39 -8.78
N ILE A 39 3.88 15.12 -9.26
CA ILE A 39 4.86 14.31 -8.52
C ILE A 39 5.64 15.21 -7.57
N ARG A 40 5.78 14.76 -6.31
CA ARG A 40 6.60 15.40 -5.29
C ARG A 40 7.59 14.42 -4.66
N LEU A 41 8.77 14.35 -5.25
CA LEU A 41 9.86 13.50 -4.75
C LEU A 41 10.30 13.85 -3.31
N ARG A 42 10.10 15.09 -2.85
CA ARG A 42 10.39 15.48 -1.46
C ARG A 42 9.61 14.66 -0.43
N ARG A 43 8.48 14.05 -0.82
CA ARG A 43 7.71 13.17 0.05
C ARG A 43 8.40 11.84 0.33
N LEU A 44 9.46 11.48 -0.40
CA LEU A 44 10.29 10.31 -0.11
C LEU A 44 11.20 10.53 1.12
N LEU A 45 11.37 11.78 1.57
CA LEU A 45 12.33 12.09 2.63
C LEU A 45 12.12 11.24 3.91
N PRO A 46 10.90 11.01 4.42
CA PRO A 46 10.70 10.18 5.60
C PRO A 46 11.19 8.74 5.39
N VAL A 47 10.82 8.07 4.29
CA VAL A 47 11.28 6.70 4.01
C VAL A 47 12.78 6.66 3.77
N VAL A 48 13.36 7.66 3.13
CA VAL A 48 14.82 7.72 2.90
C VAL A 48 15.56 7.86 4.23
N LEU A 49 15.09 8.70 5.14
CA LEU A 49 15.72 8.89 6.46
C LEU A 49 15.59 7.63 7.34
N LEU A 50 14.40 7.01 7.36
CA LEU A 50 14.19 5.72 8.04
C LEU A 50 15.07 4.63 7.45
N SER A 51 15.11 4.55 6.12
CA SER A 51 15.91 3.59 5.38
C SER A 51 17.40 3.78 5.64
N LEU A 52 17.92 5.01 5.75
CA LEU A 52 19.33 5.26 6.07
C LEU A 52 19.73 4.63 7.42
N GLY A 53 18.89 4.79 8.44
CA GLY A 53 19.11 4.16 9.75
C GLY A 53 19.12 2.62 9.66
N CYS A 54 18.16 2.05 8.93
CA CYS A 54 18.11 0.61 8.68
C CYS A 54 19.30 0.10 7.86
N THR A 55 19.76 0.85 6.85
CA THR A 55 20.94 0.49 6.03
C THR A 55 22.19 0.39 6.91
N ILE A 56 22.42 1.38 7.77
CA ILE A 56 23.57 1.39 8.68
C ILE A 56 23.50 0.18 9.61
N TYR A 57 22.33 -0.06 10.22
CA TYR A 57 22.12 -1.19 11.12
C TYR A 57 22.34 -2.54 10.42
N THR A 58 21.69 -2.75 9.26
CA THR A 58 21.84 -3.97 8.47
C THR A 58 23.28 -4.18 8.01
N GLY A 59 23.98 -3.11 7.60
CA GLY A 59 25.39 -3.18 7.24
C GLY A 59 26.27 -3.62 8.41
N LEU A 60 26.09 -3.01 9.59
CA LEU A 60 26.80 -3.39 10.81
C LEU A 60 26.49 -4.85 11.22
N LEU A 61 25.24 -5.27 11.09
CA LEU A 61 24.81 -6.63 11.37
C LEU A 61 25.48 -7.63 10.43
N VAL A 62 25.52 -7.36 9.12
CA VAL A 62 26.20 -8.24 8.14
C VAL A 62 27.69 -8.34 8.44
N VAL A 63 28.36 -7.23 8.76
CA VAL A 63 29.77 -7.23 9.17
C VAL A 63 29.97 -8.04 10.45
N TYR A 64 29.10 -7.87 11.44
CA TYR A 64 29.16 -8.65 12.69
C TYR A 64 29.00 -10.16 12.44
N LEU A 65 28.03 -10.56 11.61
CA LEU A 65 27.81 -11.96 11.23
C LEU A 65 28.99 -12.57 10.45
N ALA A 66 29.72 -11.76 9.69
CA ALA A 66 30.90 -12.20 8.95
C ALA A 66 32.14 -12.37 9.83
N LEU A 67 32.27 -11.58 10.90
CA LEU A 67 33.45 -11.53 11.76
C LEU A 67 33.32 -12.36 13.05
N VAL A 68 32.10 -12.58 13.53
CA VAL A 68 31.84 -13.23 14.82
C VAL A 68 31.03 -14.51 14.61
N PRO A 69 31.48 -15.65 15.15
CA PRO A 69 30.67 -16.88 15.11
C PRO A 69 29.43 -16.69 15.98
N VAL A 70 28.27 -16.56 15.33
CA VAL A 70 26.98 -16.42 16.00
C VAL A 70 26.22 -17.74 16.05
N PRO A 71 25.36 -17.95 17.07
CA PRO A 71 24.44 -19.07 17.08
C PRO A 71 23.47 -19.04 15.88
N PHE A 72 23.13 -20.21 15.34
CA PHE A 72 22.21 -20.33 14.19
C PHE A 72 20.85 -19.64 14.42
N TRP A 73 20.29 -19.73 15.63
CA TRP A 73 19.02 -19.10 15.97
C TRP A 73 19.03 -17.57 15.76
N TYR A 74 20.19 -16.93 15.95
CA TYR A 74 20.35 -15.48 15.76
C TYR A 74 20.23 -15.09 14.30
N VAL A 75 20.78 -15.92 13.40
CA VAL A 75 20.66 -15.75 11.95
C VAL A 75 19.21 -15.92 11.53
N VAL A 76 18.53 -16.96 12.02
CA VAL A 76 17.12 -17.24 11.69
C VAL A 76 16.19 -16.09 12.05
N ILE A 77 16.40 -15.40 13.18
CA ILE A 77 15.57 -14.26 13.59
C ILE A 77 15.83 -13.02 12.74
N ASN A 78 17.10 -12.72 12.44
CA ASN A 78 17.47 -11.47 11.79
C ASN A 78 17.33 -11.51 10.27
N LEU A 79 17.51 -12.68 9.66
CA LEU A 79 17.50 -12.84 8.21
C LEU A 79 16.16 -12.41 7.56
N PRO A 80 14.98 -12.75 8.10
CA PRO A 80 13.70 -12.21 7.59
C PRO A 80 13.62 -10.69 7.66
N CYS A 81 14.15 -10.06 8.72
CA CYS A 81 14.17 -8.60 8.85
C CYS A 81 15.04 -7.96 7.76
N VAL A 82 16.21 -8.54 7.47
CA VAL A 82 17.09 -8.07 6.39
C VAL A 82 16.40 -8.19 5.03
N PHE A 83 15.79 -9.34 4.72
CA PHE A 83 15.08 -9.51 3.45
C PHE A 83 13.86 -8.61 3.31
N ALA A 84 13.06 -8.46 4.38
CA ALA A 84 11.92 -7.55 4.40
C ALA A 84 12.38 -6.10 4.18
N TYR A 85 13.51 -5.71 4.75
CA TYR A 85 14.09 -4.39 4.53
C TYR A 85 14.56 -4.20 3.07
N CYS A 86 15.24 -5.18 2.49
CA CYS A 86 15.60 -5.16 1.07
C CYS A 86 14.36 -5.03 0.17
N PHE A 87 13.29 -5.75 0.48
CA PHE A 87 12.01 -5.62 -0.24
C PHE A 87 11.46 -4.19 -0.16
N ILE A 88 11.50 -3.55 1.02
CA ILE A 88 11.07 -2.15 1.19
C ILE A 88 11.91 -1.21 0.32
N VAL A 89 13.23 -1.42 0.26
CA VAL A 89 14.12 -0.62 -0.60
C VAL A 89 13.75 -0.78 -2.07
N VAL A 90 13.55 -2.02 -2.53
CA VAL A 90 13.11 -2.30 -3.91
C VAL A 90 11.77 -1.61 -4.19
N ALA A 91 10.79 -1.75 -3.31
CA ALA A 91 9.48 -1.11 -3.45
C ALA A 91 9.59 0.43 -3.52
N CYS A 92 10.50 1.04 -2.75
CA CYS A 92 10.78 2.48 -2.84
C CYS A 92 11.34 2.87 -4.21
N VAL A 93 12.35 2.12 -4.70
CA VAL A 93 12.97 2.37 -6.00
C VAL A 93 11.93 2.25 -7.11
N GLU A 94 11.14 1.18 -7.11
CA GLU A 94 10.07 0.98 -8.08
C GLU A 94 9.00 2.08 -8.03
N THR A 95 8.65 2.57 -6.84
CA THR A 95 7.75 3.72 -6.69
C THR A 95 8.30 4.97 -7.38
N VAL A 96 9.61 5.18 -7.35
CA VAL A 96 10.28 6.31 -8.01
C VAL A 96 10.37 6.11 -9.52
N LEU A 97 10.68 4.90 -9.97
CA LEU A 97 10.79 4.57 -11.40
C LEU A 97 9.42 4.64 -12.09
N ASN A 98 8.37 4.15 -11.43
CA ASN A 98 7.00 4.10 -11.96
C ASN A 98 6.13 5.29 -11.56
N ARG A 99 6.73 6.39 -11.09
CA ARG A 99 6.02 7.58 -10.59
C ARG A 99 5.04 8.20 -11.59
N ASP A 100 5.41 8.23 -12.87
CA ASP A 100 4.60 8.82 -13.93
C ASP A 100 3.40 7.91 -14.24
N ASN A 101 3.62 6.61 -14.28
CA ASN A 101 2.57 5.59 -14.41
C ASN A 101 1.59 5.66 -13.23
N MET A 102 2.10 5.80 -12.00
CA MET A 102 1.27 5.96 -10.80
C MET A 102 0.41 7.24 -10.85
N ALA A 103 0.95 8.37 -11.33
CA ALA A 103 0.17 9.60 -11.48
C ALA A 103 -0.96 9.46 -12.52
N GLN A 104 -0.68 8.81 -13.66
CA GLN A 104 -1.69 8.49 -14.67
C GLN A 104 -2.74 7.53 -14.12
N TYR A 105 -2.30 6.49 -13.41
CA TYR A 105 -3.18 5.52 -12.76
C TYR A 105 -4.15 6.20 -11.79
N LEU A 106 -3.64 7.06 -10.90
CA LEU A 106 -4.48 7.79 -9.95
C LEU A 106 -5.47 8.72 -10.65
N THR A 107 -5.09 9.34 -11.77
CA THR A 107 -5.99 10.15 -12.60
C THR A 107 -7.18 9.32 -13.11
N VAL A 108 -6.92 8.10 -13.58
CA VAL A 108 -7.98 7.18 -14.02
C VAL A 108 -8.81 6.71 -12.82
N MET A 109 -8.17 6.41 -11.69
CA MET A 109 -8.84 5.93 -10.47
C MET A 109 -9.83 6.95 -9.90
N GLN A 110 -9.58 8.25 -10.03
CA GLN A 110 -10.53 9.30 -9.60
C GLN A 110 -11.86 9.28 -10.35
N THR A 111 -11.91 8.66 -11.53
CA THR A 111 -13.15 8.56 -12.31
C THR A 111 -14.12 7.51 -11.78
N PHE A 112 -13.68 6.64 -10.86
CA PHE A 112 -14.52 5.64 -10.23
C PHE A 112 -15.17 6.19 -8.95
N THR A 113 -16.46 5.89 -8.79
CA THR A 113 -17.18 6.09 -7.53
C THR A 113 -17.46 4.74 -6.89
N ILE A 114 -17.18 4.62 -5.59
CA ILE A 114 -17.47 3.42 -4.82
C ILE A 114 -18.51 3.71 -3.75
N ARG A 115 -19.40 2.74 -3.54
CA ARG A 115 -20.27 2.68 -2.36
C ARG A 115 -19.61 1.76 -1.35
N GLN A 116 -19.02 2.35 -0.32
CA GLN A 116 -18.36 1.59 0.73
C GLN A 116 -18.60 2.26 2.07
N SER A 117 -18.93 1.46 3.09
CA SER A 117 -18.99 1.96 4.47
C SER A 117 -17.58 2.24 4.98
N LYS A 118 -17.39 3.44 5.53
CA LYS A 118 -16.14 3.86 6.19
C LYS A 118 -15.76 2.92 7.33
N TRP A 119 -16.75 2.30 7.99
CA TRP A 119 -16.53 1.38 9.10
C TRP A 119 -15.76 0.12 8.68
N LYS A 120 -16.09 -0.47 7.52
CA LYS A 120 -15.37 -1.64 6.98
C LYS A 120 -13.91 -1.30 6.69
N THR A 121 -13.65 -0.15 6.07
CA THR A 121 -12.29 0.33 5.79
C THR A 121 -11.48 0.53 7.07
N ASN A 122 -12.09 1.13 8.10
CA ASN A 122 -11.42 1.34 9.40
C ASN A 122 -11.08 0.02 10.11
N ILE A 123 -11.94 -0.99 10.01
CA ILE A 123 -11.67 -2.33 10.58
C ILE A 123 -10.47 -2.98 9.88
N SER A 124 -10.41 -2.95 8.55
CA SER A 124 -9.26 -3.49 7.82
C SER A 124 -7.98 -2.80 8.27
N VAL A 125 -7.94 -1.47 8.29
CA VAL A 125 -6.76 -0.71 8.75
C VAL A 125 -6.33 -1.12 10.17
N LEU A 126 -7.29 -1.24 11.10
CA LEU A 126 -7.00 -1.67 12.46
C LEU A 126 -6.43 -3.09 12.50
N ALA A 127 -6.97 -4.02 11.71
CA ALA A 127 -6.51 -5.41 11.66
C ALA A 127 -5.04 -5.51 11.21
N TYR A 128 -4.66 -4.79 10.14
CA TYR A 128 -3.28 -4.77 9.64
C TYR A 128 -2.30 -4.14 10.64
N LEU A 129 -2.70 -3.05 11.31
CA LEU A 129 -1.87 -2.42 12.35
C LEU A 129 -1.69 -3.33 13.56
N CYS A 130 -2.77 -3.96 14.04
CA CYS A 130 -2.70 -4.91 15.15
C CYS A 130 -1.82 -6.12 14.81
N TYR A 131 -1.98 -6.70 13.61
CA TYR A 131 -1.15 -7.81 13.16
C TYR A 131 0.33 -7.46 13.11
N SER A 132 0.67 -6.29 12.54
CA SER A 132 2.05 -5.78 12.49
C SER A 132 2.64 -5.55 13.87
N MET A 133 1.84 -5.03 14.80
CA MET A 133 2.26 -4.80 16.18
C MET A 133 2.54 -6.12 16.91
N VAL A 134 1.71 -7.15 16.70
CA VAL A 134 1.94 -8.49 17.26
C VAL A 134 3.22 -9.08 16.69
N LEU A 135 3.43 -9.03 15.37
CA LEU A 135 4.66 -9.51 14.74
C LEU A 135 5.90 -8.80 15.27
N ALA A 136 5.87 -7.48 15.36
CA ALA A 136 6.97 -6.69 15.89
C ALA A 136 7.28 -7.05 17.35
N THR A 137 6.23 -7.20 18.18
CA THR A 137 6.37 -7.59 19.58
C THR A 137 6.98 -8.99 19.70
N CYS A 138 6.48 -9.96 18.94
CA CYS A 138 7.02 -11.32 18.93
C CYS A 138 8.49 -11.34 18.48
N ALA A 139 8.85 -10.58 17.45
CA ALA A 139 10.22 -10.48 16.99
C ALA A 139 11.15 -9.89 18.06
N LEU A 140 10.74 -8.80 18.72
CA LEU A 140 11.52 -8.17 19.79
C LEU A 140 11.67 -9.06 21.03
N LEU A 141 10.66 -9.87 21.36
CA LEU A 141 10.74 -10.84 22.47
C LEU A 141 11.73 -11.98 22.22
N MET A 142 12.05 -12.28 20.97
CA MET A 142 13.05 -13.30 20.60
C MET A 142 14.48 -12.75 20.61
N VAL A 143 14.67 -11.44 20.73
CA VAL A 143 15.98 -10.79 20.77
C VAL A 143 16.46 -10.64 22.21
N PRO A 144 17.76 -10.88 22.51
CA PRO A 144 18.32 -10.65 23.84
C PRO A 144 18.09 -9.22 24.33
N SER A 145 17.79 -9.04 25.62
CA SER A 145 17.31 -7.78 26.21
C SER A 145 18.19 -6.56 25.90
N PHE A 146 19.52 -6.74 25.84
CA PHE A 146 20.47 -5.65 25.56
C PHE A 146 20.50 -5.22 24.08
N GLN A 147 19.99 -6.05 23.16
CA GLN A 147 19.93 -5.76 21.73
C GLN A 147 18.53 -5.29 21.27
N VAL A 148 17.51 -5.38 22.14
CA VAL A 148 16.14 -4.99 21.81
C VAL A 148 16.09 -3.56 21.29
N THR A 149 16.68 -2.60 22.00
CA THR A 149 16.67 -1.17 21.63
C THR A 149 17.30 -0.92 20.26
N ALA A 150 18.36 -1.66 19.92
CA ALA A 150 19.02 -1.54 18.62
C ALA A 150 18.20 -2.15 17.47
N ASN A 151 17.37 -3.16 17.78
CA ASN A 151 16.51 -3.84 16.81
C ASN A 151 15.17 -3.15 16.56
N ILE A 152 14.68 -2.31 17.50
CA ILE A 152 13.39 -1.62 17.39
C ILE A 152 13.20 -0.95 16.02
N PRO A 153 14.13 -0.11 15.50
CA PRO A 153 13.91 0.57 14.23
C PRO A 153 13.73 -0.40 13.06
N LEU A 154 14.58 -1.42 12.96
CA LEU A 154 14.51 -2.40 11.88
C LEU A 154 13.24 -3.24 11.97
N VAL A 155 12.88 -3.72 13.16
CA VAL A 155 11.68 -4.55 13.37
C VAL A 155 10.41 -3.74 13.10
N CYS A 156 10.34 -2.49 13.57
CA CYS A 156 9.21 -1.62 13.29
C CYS A 156 9.07 -1.33 11.80
N VAL A 157 10.17 -1.01 11.11
CA VAL A 157 10.13 -0.78 9.65
C VAL A 157 9.66 -2.02 8.92
N THR A 158 10.26 -3.18 9.21
CA THR A 158 10.00 -4.44 8.49
C THR A 158 8.65 -5.03 8.79
N SER A 159 8.00 -4.66 9.91
CA SER A 159 6.65 -5.10 10.24
C SER A 159 5.57 -4.12 9.75
N PHE A 160 5.73 -2.82 9.99
CA PHE A 160 4.66 -1.84 9.72
C PHE A 160 4.66 -1.34 8.28
N VAL A 161 5.83 -1.16 7.65
CA VAL A 161 5.88 -0.63 6.29
C VAL A 161 5.21 -1.57 5.28
N PRO A 162 5.49 -2.89 5.26
CA PRO A 162 4.80 -3.80 4.35
C PRO A 162 3.29 -3.82 4.57
N ALA A 163 2.82 -3.83 5.82
CA ALA A 163 1.39 -3.81 6.11
C ALA A 163 0.69 -2.54 5.62
N ILE A 164 1.38 -1.39 5.66
CA ILE A 164 0.85 -0.14 5.12
C ILE A 164 0.86 -0.15 3.59
N LEU A 165 1.88 -0.74 2.97
CA LEU A 165 1.92 -0.96 1.52
C LEU A 165 0.79 -1.89 1.07
N ASP A 166 0.52 -2.97 1.80
CA ASP A 166 -0.58 -3.89 1.53
C ASP A 166 -1.93 -3.19 1.63
N LEU A 167 -2.16 -2.43 2.70
CA LEU A 167 -3.35 -1.58 2.85
C LEU A 167 -3.50 -0.57 1.70
N TYR A 168 -2.38 0.02 1.28
CA TYR A 168 -2.35 0.97 0.18
C TYR A 168 -2.74 0.29 -1.14
N ILE A 169 -2.17 -0.87 -1.45
CA ILE A 169 -2.50 -1.65 -2.66
C ILE A 169 -3.96 -2.16 -2.60
N GLU A 170 -4.37 -2.71 -1.47
CA GLU A 170 -5.73 -3.22 -1.23
C GLU A 170 -6.77 -2.13 -1.48
N SER A 171 -6.51 -0.89 -1.06
CA SER A 171 -7.42 0.23 -1.30
C SER A 171 -7.76 0.42 -2.78
N PHE A 172 -6.80 0.20 -3.68
CA PHE A 172 -7.02 0.30 -5.11
C PHE A 172 -7.68 -0.96 -5.69
N VAL A 173 -7.28 -2.15 -5.21
CA VAL A 173 -7.85 -3.43 -5.65
C VAL A 173 -9.34 -3.50 -5.31
N VAL A 174 -9.74 -3.04 -4.13
CA VAL A 174 -11.14 -3.00 -3.71
C VAL A 174 -11.97 -2.09 -4.63
N VAL A 175 -11.44 -0.93 -5.03
CA VAL A 175 -12.12 -0.03 -5.98
C VAL A 175 -12.31 -0.67 -7.34
N LEU A 176 -11.26 -1.32 -7.87
CA LEU A 176 -11.34 -2.03 -9.14
C LEU A 176 -12.36 -3.17 -9.08
N THR A 177 -12.36 -3.94 -7.98
CA THR A 177 -13.29 -5.06 -7.75
C THR A 177 -14.73 -4.56 -7.65
N ALA A 178 -14.98 -3.48 -6.91
CA ALA A 178 -16.31 -2.88 -6.79
C ALA A 178 -16.82 -2.37 -8.15
N SER A 179 -15.93 -1.79 -8.96
CA SER A 179 -16.26 -1.30 -10.31
C SER A 179 -16.60 -2.44 -11.26
N LEU A 180 -15.86 -3.55 -11.21
CA LEU A 180 -16.16 -4.78 -11.96
C LEU A 180 -17.49 -5.38 -11.54
N GLU A 181 -17.77 -5.46 -10.24
CA GLU A 181 -19.02 -6.02 -9.72
C GLU A 181 -20.23 -5.15 -10.09
N LYS A 182 -20.08 -3.81 -10.07
CA LYS A 182 -21.09 -2.88 -10.58
C LYS A 182 -21.40 -3.16 -12.06
N LEU A 183 -20.36 -3.28 -12.88
CA LEU A 183 -20.50 -3.59 -14.30
C LEU A 183 -21.18 -4.94 -14.54
N ARG A 184 -20.79 -5.97 -13.77
CA ARG A 184 -21.42 -7.30 -13.81
C ARG A 184 -22.92 -7.23 -13.52
N LYS A 185 -23.32 -6.49 -12.49
CA LYS A 185 -24.73 -6.29 -12.11
C LYS A 185 -25.49 -5.53 -13.17
N GLU A 186 -24.92 -4.47 -13.74
CA GLU A 186 -25.52 -3.71 -14.85
C GLU A 186 -25.77 -4.58 -16.09
N VAL A 187 -24.83 -5.50 -16.40
CA VAL A 187 -24.97 -6.45 -17.50
C VAL A 187 -26.06 -7.48 -17.20
N HIS A 188 -26.09 -8.05 -16.00
CA HIS A 188 -27.09 -9.07 -15.62
C HIS A 188 -28.50 -8.51 -15.47
N ALA A 189 -28.66 -7.26 -15.04
CA ALA A 189 -29.96 -6.64 -14.83
C ALA A 189 -30.67 -6.25 -16.14
N ARG A 190 -29.97 -6.23 -17.27
CA ARG A 190 -30.54 -5.85 -18.57
C ARG A 190 -31.08 -7.08 -19.30
N GLU A 191 -32.41 -7.19 -19.34
CA GLU A 191 -33.10 -8.21 -20.12
C GLU A 191 -33.03 -7.94 -21.63
N THR A 192 -32.99 -6.67 -22.05
CA THR A 192 -32.83 -6.26 -23.45
C THR A 192 -31.79 -5.15 -23.60
N TRP A 193 -31.00 -5.24 -24.68
CA TRP A 193 -29.90 -4.32 -24.94
C TRP A 193 -30.26 -3.29 -26.01
N ALA A 194 -30.60 -2.08 -25.59
CA ALA A 194 -30.63 -0.93 -26.48
C ALA A 194 -29.20 -0.51 -26.85
N VAL A 195 -29.01 0.03 -28.06
CA VAL A 195 -27.69 0.50 -28.58
C VAL A 195 -27.00 1.45 -27.61
N GLU A 196 -27.76 2.36 -26.99
CA GLU A 196 -27.25 3.31 -26.00
C GLU A 196 -26.81 2.63 -24.69
N GLY A 197 -27.51 1.58 -24.28
CA GLY A 197 -27.12 0.72 -23.17
C GLY A 197 -25.80 -0.01 -23.43
N VAL A 198 -25.65 -0.59 -24.63
CA VAL A 198 -24.40 -1.25 -25.06
C VAL A 198 -23.25 -0.25 -25.07
N ARG A 199 -23.45 0.95 -25.63
CA ARG A 199 -22.43 2.00 -25.69
C ARG A 199 -21.98 2.45 -24.29
N SER A 200 -22.92 2.62 -23.36
CA SER A 200 -22.63 3.01 -21.97
C SER A 200 -21.86 1.91 -21.23
N THR A 201 -22.31 0.66 -21.30
CA THR A 201 -21.63 -0.48 -20.67
C THR A 201 -20.23 -0.71 -21.26
N PHE A 202 -20.08 -0.58 -22.58
CA PHE A 202 -18.79 -0.66 -23.24
C PHE A 202 -17.84 0.46 -22.78
N ALA A 203 -18.33 1.69 -22.63
CA ALA A 203 -17.52 2.79 -22.09
C ALA A 203 -17.05 2.51 -20.65
N SER A 204 -17.93 2.00 -19.79
CA SER A 204 -17.58 1.58 -18.42
C SER A 204 -16.57 0.42 -18.41
N TRP A 205 -16.75 -0.57 -19.28
CA TRP A 205 -15.82 -1.68 -19.48
C TRP A 205 -14.44 -1.19 -19.90
N MET A 206 -14.36 -0.30 -20.90
CA MET A 206 -13.10 0.29 -21.36
C MET A 206 -12.40 1.11 -20.27
N LYS A 207 -13.15 1.83 -19.42
CA LYS A 207 -12.57 2.51 -18.25
C LYS A 207 -11.91 1.52 -17.28
N VAL A 208 -12.59 0.42 -16.96
CA VAL A 208 -12.04 -0.61 -16.08
C VAL A 208 -10.81 -1.29 -16.71
N ILE A 209 -10.86 -1.65 -18.00
CA ILE A 209 -9.71 -2.19 -18.72
C ILE A 209 -8.52 -1.24 -18.66
N ASN A 210 -8.74 0.06 -18.93
CA ASN A 210 -7.68 1.06 -18.87
C ASN A 210 -7.10 1.15 -17.45
N ALA A 211 -7.93 1.14 -16.41
CA ALA A 211 -7.48 1.16 -15.03
C ALA A 211 -6.66 -0.10 -14.66
N VAL A 212 -7.10 -1.29 -15.06
CA VAL A 212 -6.37 -2.55 -14.83
C VAL A 212 -5.06 -2.58 -15.61
N THR A 213 -5.06 -2.12 -16.86
CA THR A 213 -3.85 -2.03 -17.70
C THR A 213 -2.83 -1.10 -17.07
N MET A 214 -3.28 0.08 -16.60
CA MET A 214 -2.41 1.02 -15.89
C MET A 214 -1.94 0.47 -14.55
N HIS A 215 -2.80 -0.23 -13.80
CA HIS A 215 -2.41 -0.89 -12.56
C HIS A 215 -1.29 -1.90 -12.81
N ASN A 216 -1.40 -2.75 -13.83
CA ASN A 216 -0.37 -3.75 -14.17
C ASN A 216 0.92 -3.12 -14.69
N LYS A 217 0.86 -2.00 -15.40
CA LYS A 217 2.05 -1.23 -15.82
C LYS A 217 2.71 -0.46 -14.66
N SER A 218 1.96 -0.21 -13.60
CA SER A 218 2.41 0.50 -12.40
C SER A 218 2.78 -0.45 -11.26
N ARG A 219 2.63 -1.77 -11.47
CA ARG A 219 3.05 -2.77 -10.49
C ARG A 219 4.59 -2.87 -10.51
N PRO A 220 5.25 -2.75 -9.35
CA PRO A 220 6.61 -3.22 -9.19
C PRO A 220 6.73 -4.72 -9.49
#